data_AF-A0A1X2GX56-F1
#
_entry.id   AF-A0A1X2GX56-F1
#
_cell.length_a   1.000
_cell.length_b   1.000
_cell.length_c   1.000
_cell.angle_alpha   90.00
_cell.angle_beta   90.00
_cell.angle_gamma   90.00
#
_symmetry.space_group_name_H-M   'P 1'
#
loop_
_entity.id
_entity.type
_entity.pdbx_description
1 polymer ?
#
loop_
_entity_poly.entity_id
_entity_poly.type
_entity_poly.pdbx_seq_one_letter_code
_entity_poly.pdbx_strand_id
1 'polypeptide(L)'
;MSSAVVYKQFITSPQFAVVGASTSRAKYGNKVLRWYQDNGLKVVPVHPKEGEIEGLTTVTSIDQLTLPEETAVSVITPPKVTLGVLEACKKLGVSKIWLQPGAEDSDVLKYAKEAGLDVIAGGPCILVQGPGLLAERGKL
;
A
#
# COMPACT_ATOMS: atom_id res chain seq x y z
N MET A 1 16.78 -5.21 -6.21
CA MET A 1 16.12 -5.41 -7.54
C MET A 1 16.08 -4.10 -8.30
N SER A 2 15.84 -4.11 -9.62
CA SER A 2 15.58 -2.85 -10.35
C SER A 2 14.17 -2.34 -10.02
N SER A 3 13.97 -1.01 -10.10
CA SER A 3 12.66 -0.41 -9.78
C SER A 3 11.53 -1.01 -10.61
N ALA A 4 11.76 -1.32 -11.90
CA ALA A 4 10.77 -1.92 -12.79
C ALA A 4 10.26 -3.29 -12.29
N VAL A 5 11.14 -4.12 -11.71
CA VAL A 5 10.74 -5.42 -11.16
C VAL A 5 9.85 -5.24 -9.93
N VAL A 6 10.18 -4.31 -9.03
CA VAL A 6 9.39 -4.04 -7.81
C VAL A 6 8.00 -3.51 -8.19
N TYR A 7 7.91 -2.56 -9.13
CA TYR A 7 6.62 -2.06 -9.63
C TYR A 7 5.76 -3.18 -10.23
N LYS A 8 6.36 -4.05 -11.06
CA LYS A 8 5.67 -5.18 -11.67
C LYS A 8 5.17 -6.17 -10.62
N GLN A 9 6.01 -6.53 -9.65
CA GLN A 9 5.63 -7.43 -8.55
C GLN A 9 4.50 -6.85 -7.70
N PHE A 10 4.53 -5.53 -7.44
CA PHE A 10 3.48 -4.85 -6.69
C PHE A 10 2.14 -4.94 -7.44
N ILE A 11 2.07 -4.46 -8.69
CA ILE A 11 0.81 -4.31 -9.41
C ILE A 11 0.17 -5.65 -9.84
N THR A 12 0.97 -6.70 -9.96
CA THR A 12 0.48 -8.05 -10.30
C THR A 12 -0.08 -8.82 -9.11
N SER A 13 -0.09 -8.22 -7.91
CA SER A 13 -0.63 -8.86 -6.71
C SER A 13 -2.13 -9.16 -6.84
N PRO A 14 -2.60 -10.26 -6.25
CA PRO A 14 -4.01 -10.65 -6.31
C PRO A 14 -4.89 -9.73 -5.45
N GLN A 15 -4.34 -9.14 -4.39
CA GLN A 15 -5.08 -8.21 -3.53
C GLN A 15 -4.19 -7.10 -2.98
N PHE A 16 -4.84 -6.01 -2.57
CA PHE A 16 -4.21 -4.80 -2.07
C PHE A 16 -4.75 -4.40 -0.70
N ALA A 17 -3.99 -3.60 0.03
CA ALA A 17 -4.47 -2.90 1.21
C ALA A 17 -4.05 -1.43 1.17
N VAL A 18 -4.90 -0.58 1.77
CA VAL A 18 -4.64 0.87 1.89
C VAL A 18 -4.52 1.24 3.35
N VAL A 19 -3.29 1.45 3.81
CA VAL A 19 -2.99 1.85 5.18
C VAL A 19 -3.00 3.36 5.29
N GLY A 20 -3.82 3.88 6.19
CA GLY A 20 -4.19 5.30 6.19
C GLY A 20 -5.38 5.60 5.28
N ALA A 21 -6.25 4.62 5.04
CA ALA A 21 -7.54 4.83 4.39
C ALA A 21 -8.36 5.90 5.16
N SER A 22 -9.31 6.57 4.50
CA SER A 22 -10.10 7.62 5.16
C SER A 22 -11.52 7.68 4.63
N THR A 23 -12.47 8.02 5.51
CA THR A 23 -13.84 8.40 5.15
C THR A 23 -13.93 9.74 4.42
N SER A 24 -12.92 10.61 4.55
CA SER A 24 -12.88 11.89 3.84
C SER A 24 -12.41 11.71 2.40
N ARG A 25 -13.32 11.93 1.44
CA ARG A 25 -13.02 11.87 -0.01
C ARG A 25 -11.96 12.86 -0.50
N ALA A 26 -11.68 13.91 0.25
CA ALA A 26 -10.62 14.87 -0.08
C ALA A 26 -9.21 14.31 0.20
N LYS A 27 -9.07 13.37 1.14
CA LYS A 27 -7.77 12.83 1.56
C LYS A 27 -7.23 11.77 0.58
N TYR A 28 -5.91 11.70 0.47
CA TYR A 28 -5.25 10.77 -0.44
C TYR A 28 -5.52 9.30 -0.12
N GLY A 29 -5.60 8.92 1.17
CA GLY A 29 -5.96 7.55 1.54
C GLY A 29 -7.31 7.10 0.97
N ASN A 30 -8.29 8.02 0.89
CA ASN A 30 -9.57 7.72 0.24
C ASN A 30 -9.44 7.69 -1.29
N LYS A 31 -8.73 8.65 -1.89
CA LYS A 31 -8.51 8.69 -3.35
C LYS A 31 -7.80 7.44 -3.86
N VAL A 32 -6.79 6.96 -3.13
CA VAL A 32 -6.06 5.72 -3.44
C VAL A 32 -6.96 4.49 -3.29
N LEU A 33 -7.77 4.41 -2.22
CA LEU A 33 -8.75 3.34 -2.04
C LEU A 33 -9.73 3.25 -3.22
N ARG A 34 -10.34 4.38 -3.58
CA ARG A 34 -11.27 4.43 -4.72
C ARG A 34 -10.59 4.09 -6.03
N TRP A 35 -9.34 4.53 -6.25
CA TRP A 35 -8.60 4.13 -7.44
C TRP A 35 -8.48 2.60 -7.58
N TYR A 36 -8.23 1.87 -6.49
CA TYR A 36 -8.25 0.40 -6.55
C TYR A 36 -9.65 -0.13 -6.89
N GLN A 37 -10.71 0.37 -6.25
CA GLN A 37 -12.09 -0.05 -6.50
C GLN A 37 -12.54 0.23 -7.94
N ASP A 38 -12.30 1.44 -8.44
CA ASP A 38 -12.66 1.92 -9.79
C ASP A 38 -11.96 1.11 -10.89
N ASN A 39 -10.81 0.50 -10.58
CA ASN A 39 -10.06 -0.39 -11.47
C ASN A 39 -10.35 -1.89 -11.25
N GLY A 40 -11.38 -2.23 -10.46
CA GLY A 40 -11.78 -3.62 -10.21
C GLY A 40 -10.76 -4.44 -9.41
N LEU A 41 -9.88 -3.79 -8.66
CA LEU A 41 -8.84 -4.44 -7.86
C LEU A 41 -9.36 -4.72 -6.45
N LYS A 42 -9.18 -5.97 -5.99
CA LYS A 42 -9.53 -6.35 -4.61
C LYS A 42 -8.68 -5.56 -3.62
N VAL A 43 -9.33 -4.79 -2.75
CA VAL A 43 -8.64 -3.90 -1.80
C VAL A 43 -9.30 -3.93 -0.43
N VAL A 44 -8.48 -3.89 0.63
CA VAL A 44 -8.92 -3.79 2.03
C VAL A 44 -8.47 -2.45 2.62
N PRO A 45 -9.38 -1.60 3.10
CA PRO A 45 -9.00 -0.39 3.84
C PRO A 45 -8.52 -0.73 5.25
N VAL A 46 -7.39 -0.13 5.66
CA VAL A 46 -6.86 -0.26 7.01
C VAL A 46 -6.96 1.08 7.73
N HIS A 47 -7.77 1.11 8.79
CA HIS A 47 -8.01 2.32 9.60
C HIS A 47 -8.30 1.95 11.06
N PRO A 48 -7.70 2.63 12.05
CA PRO A 48 -7.76 2.21 13.46
C PRO A 48 -9.14 2.33 14.12
N LYS A 49 -10.08 3.06 13.52
CA LYS A 49 -11.35 3.45 14.19
C LYS A 49 -12.62 3.29 13.35
N GLU A 50 -12.51 3.38 12.04
CA GLU A 50 -13.69 3.42 11.17
C GLU A 50 -13.93 1.99 10.76
N GLY A 51 -15.15 1.47 10.88
CA GLY A 51 -15.50 0.08 10.55
C GLY A 51 -15.83 -0.17 9.07
N GLU A 52 -16.10 0.90 8.33
CA GLU A 52 -16.43 0.85 6.90
C GLU A 52 -15.94 2.12 6.19
N ILE A 53 -15.33 1.97 5.02
CA ILE A 53 -14.91 3.09 4.16
C ILE A 53 -15.23 2.74 2.71
N GLU A 54 -15.95 3.63 2.00
CA GLU A 54 -16.36 3.43 0.59
C GLU A 54 -17.07 2.08 0.37
N GLY A 55 -17.90 1.67 1.33
CA GLY A 55 -18.68 0.42 1.30
C GLY A 55 -17.87 -0.85 1.55
N LEU A 56 -16.60 -0.74 1.94
CA LEU A 56 -15.73 -1.87 2.27
C LEU A 56 -15.53 -1.96 3.78
N THR A 57 -15.69 -3.16 4.34
CA THR A 57 -15.29 -3.46 5.71
C THR A 57 -13.80 -3.15 5.90
N THR A 58 -13.49 -2.42 6.95
CA THR A 58 -12.12 -2.09 7.32
C THR A 58 -11.54 -3.11 8.29
N VAL A 59 -10.21 -3.15 8.33
CA VAL A 59 -9.47 -3.75 9.45
C VAL A 59 -8.74 -2.67 10.22
N THR A 60 -8.48 -2.89 11.50
CA THR A 60 -7.84 -1.85 12.34
C THR A 60 -6.32 -1.76 12.12
N SER A 61 -5.72 -2.84 11.63
CA SER A 61 -4.28 -2.98 11.45
C SER A 61 -3.94 -4.11 10.48
N ILE A 62 -2.69 -4.17 10.02
CA ILE A 62 -2.24 -5.11 8.97
C ILE A 62 -2.28 -6.57 9.43
N ASP A 63 -2.13 -6.83 10.73
CA ASP A 63 -2.21 -8.17 11.34
C ASP A 63 -3.58 -8.84 11.22
N GLN A 64 -4.62 -8.06 10.89
CA GLN A 64 -5.97 -8.58 10.63
C GLN A 64 -6.22 -8.92 9.16
N LEU A 65 -5.24 -8.74 8.27
CA LEU A 65 -5.34 -9.21 6.89
C LEU A 65 -5.35 -10.74 6.86
N THR A 66 -6.26 -11.32 6.08
CA THR A 66 -6.41 -12.78 5.98
C THR A 66 -5.32 -13.48 5.16
N LEU A 67 -4.69 -12.78 4.21
CA LEU A 67 -3.64 -13.31 3.33
C LEU A 67 -2.51 -12.27 3.16
N PRO A 68 -1.78 -11.94 4.23
CA PRO A 68 -0.79 -10.85 4.21
C PRO A 68 0.31 -11.06 3.16
N GLU A 69 0.80 -12.28 2.98
CA GLU A 69 1.86 -12.62 2.01
C GLU A 69 1.43 -12.38 0.54
N GLU A 70 0.14 -12.46 0.26
CA GLU A 70 -0.45 -12.20 -1.07
C GLU A 70 -0.90 -10.74 -1.25
N THR A 71 -0.76 -9.90 -0.21
CA THR A 71 -1.26 -8.52 -0.20
C THR A 71 -0.17 -7.52 -0.51
N ALA A 72 -0.37 -6.68 -1.54
CA ALA A 72 0.43 -5.49 -1.75
C ALA A 72 -0.13 -4.29 -0.99
N VAL A 73 0.71 -3.53 -0.29
CA VAL A 73 0.25 -2.49 0.65
C VAL A 73 0.65 -1.10 0.16
N SER A 74 -0.34 -0.23 -0.05
CA SER A 74 -0.13 1.22 -0.20
C SER A 74 -0.21 1.90 1.16
N VAL A 75 0.84 2.64 1.55
CA VAL A 75 0.94 3.32 2.85
C VAL A 75 0.84 4.84 2.67
N ILE A 76 -0.13 5.47 3.34
CA ILE A 76 -0.44 6.92 3.27
C ILE A 76 -0.50 7.52 4.68
N THR A 77 0.28 6.97 5.62
CA THR A 77 0.38 7.45 7.00
C THR A 77 1.60 8.35 7.19
N PRO A 78 1.62 9.24 8.20
CA PRO A 78 2.84 9.98 8.53
C PRO A 78 4.02 9.04 8.85
N PRO A 79 5.28 9.44 8.60
CA PRO A 79 6.45 8.56 8.73
C PRO A 79 6.57 7.84 10.08
N LYS A 80 6.26 8.54 11.18
CA LYS A 80 6.22 7.96 12.54
C LYS A 80 5.32 6.71 12.65
N VAL A 81 4.21 6.69 11.92
CA VAL A 81 3.28 5.56 11.89
C VAL A 81 3.73 4.53 10.85
N THR A 82 4.27 4.99 9.72
CA THR A 82 4.79 4.12 8.66
C THR A 82 5.84 3.14 9.16
N LEU A 83 6.71 3.54 10.09
CA LEU A 83 7.72 2.63 10.65
C LEU A 83 7.09 1.38 11.29
N GLY A 84 6.08 1.56 12.16
CA GLY A 84 5.37 0.43 12.79
C GLY A 84 4.59 -0.41 11.77
N VAL A 85 4.12 0.20 10.68
CA VAL A 85 3.52 -0.50 9.55
C VAL A 85 4.55 -1.40 8.85
N LEU A 86 5.77 -0.92 8.59
CA LEU A 86 6.83 -1.72 7.98
C LEU A 86 7.27 -2.88 8.88
N GLU A 87 7.36 -2.66 10.19
CA GLU A 87 7.63 -3.71 11.17
C GLU A 87 6.57 -4.81 11.14
N ALA A 88 5.29 -4.43 11.11
CA ALA A 88 4.17 -5.37 11.00
C ALA A 88 4.21 -6.12 9.67
N CYS A 89 4.44 -5.42 8.55
CA CYS A 89 4.59 -6.03 7.24
C CYS A 89 5.69 -7.10 7.22
N LYS A 90 6.88 -6.79 7.75
CA LYS A 90 7.99 -7.73 7.87
C LYS A 90 7.60 -8.96 8.68
N LYS A 91 6.96 -8.77 9.84
CA LYS A 91 6.53 -9.87 10.72
C LYS A 91 5.52 -10.80 10.02
N LEU A 92 4.66 -10.24 9.17
CA LEU A 92 3.57 -10.95 8.49
C LEU A 92 3.93 -11.47 7.10
N GLY A 93 5.17 -11.30 6.64
CA GLY A 93 5.61 -11.73 5.31
C GLY A 93 5.09 -10.85 4.15
N VAL A 94 4.59 -9.63 4.44
CA VAL A 94 4.19 -8.67 3.41
C VAL A 94 5.45 -8.11 2.75
N SER A 95 5.68 -8.48 1.49
CA SER A 95 6.90 -8.15 0.75
C SER A 95 6.76 -6.97 -0.22
N LYS A 96 5.53 -6.55 -0.54
CA LYS A 96 5.24 -5.59 -1.61
C LYS A 96 4.61 -4.33 -1.02
N ILE A 97 5.41 -3.30 -0.82
CA ILE A 97 4.99 -2.09 -0.11
C ILE A 97 5.27 -0.87 -0.96
N TRP A 98 4.29 0.03 -1.06
CA TRP A 98 4.43 1.31 -1.75
C TRP A 98 4.12 2.45 -0.78
N LEU A 99 5.17 3.16 -0.39
CA LEU A 99 5.08 4.39 0.38
C LEU A 99 4.64 5.51 -0.54
N GLN A 100 3.43 6.04 -0.30
CA GLN A 100 2.94 7.16 -1.08
C GLN A 100 3.66 8.45 -0.64
N PRO A 101 3.72 9.49 -1.50
CA PRO A 101 4.43 10.72 -1.16
C PRO A 101 4.03 11.28 0.22
N GLY A 102 5.05 11.54 1.05
CA GLY A 102 4.88 12.02 2.43
C GLY A 102 4.71 10.92 3.48
N ALA A 103 4.69 9.64 3.11
CA ALA A 103 4.68 8.52 4.05
C ALA A 103 6.07 8.08 4.51
N GLU A 104 7.13 8.67 3.96
CA GLU A 104 8.52 8.30 4.15
C GLU A 104 9.37 9.46 4.66
N ASP A 105 10.41 9.12 5.40
CA ASP A 105 11.53 9.99 5.78
C ASP A 105 12.82 9.15 5.77
N SER A 106 13.95 9.75 6.21
CA SER A 106 15.24 9.04 6.25
C SER A 106 15.21 7.79 7.12
N ASP A 107 14.45 7.79 8.21
CA ASP A 107 14.41 6.68 9.17
C ASP A 107 13.57 5.53 8.64
N VAL A 108 12.42 5.84 8.01
CA VAL A 108 11.58 4.85 7.31
C VAL A 108 12.37 4.16 6.20
N LEU A 109 13.09 4.92 5.36
CA LEU A 109 13.87 4.36 4.26
C LEU A 109 15.07 3.55 4.75
N LYS A 110 15.74 4.01 5.81
CA LYS A 110 16.82 3.28 6.47
C LYS A 110 16.32 1.94 7.01
N TYR A 111 15.21 1.96 7.75
CA TYR A 111 14.60 0.74 8.28
C TYR A 111 14.22 -0.23 7.16
N ALA A 112 13.52 0.23 6.12
CA ALA A 112 13.13 -0.63 5.00
C ALA A 112 14.33 -1.38 4.41
N LYS A 113 15.45 -0.69 4.23
CA LYS A 113 16.70 -1.27 3.74
C LYS A 113 17.30 -2.28 4.72
N GLU A 114 17.46 -1.93 6.00
CA GLU A 114 18.00 -2.81 7.04
C GLU A 114 17.12 -4.05 7.26
N ALA A 115 15.81 -3.86 7.08
CA ALA A 115 14.81 -4.90 7.21
C ALA A 115 14.76 -5.86 6.02
N GLY A 116 15.37 -5.50 4.87
CA GLY A 116 15.32 -6.26 3.63
C GLY A 116 13.95 -6.20 2.94
N LEU A 117 13.19 -5.13 3.16
CA LEU A 117 11.88 -4.92 2.52
C LEU A 117 12.05 -4.25 1.15
N ASP A 118 11.45 -4.83 0.12
CA ASP A 118 11.35 -4.20 -1.19
C ASP A 118 10.23 -3.16 -1.18
N VAL A 119 10.60 -1.91 -0.90
CA VAL A 119 9.67 -0.78 -0.86
C VAL A 119 9.78 0.09 -2.12
N ILE A 120 8.63 0.49 -2.65
CA ILE A 120 8.53 1.58 -3.62
C ILE A 120 8.40 2.88 -2.82
N ALA A 121 9.33 3.80 -3.01
CA ALA A 121 9.41 5.07 -2.29
C ALA A 121 10.15 6.13 -3.13
N GLY A 122 10.07 7.41 -2.75
CA GLY A 122 10.77 8.53 -3.39
C GLY A 122 10.26 8.89 -4.78
N GLY A 123 9.15 8.28 -5.20
CA GLY A 123 8.57 8.37 -6.54
C GLY A 123 7.14 8.91 -6.54
N PRO A 124 6.50 8.93 -7.72
CA PRO A 124 5.13 9.41 -7.84
C PRO A 124 4.14 8.50 -7.11
N CYS A 125 2.96 9.08 -6.82
CA CYS A 125 1.85 8.35 -6.22
C CYS A 125 1.33 7.26 -7.18
N ILE A 126 0.72 6.20 -6.63
CA ILE A 126 0.00 5.19 -7.41
C ILE A 126 -1.09 5.78 -8.31
N LEU A 127 -1.71 6.91 -7.91
CA LEU A 127 -2.69 7.61 -8.76
C LEU A 127 -2.08 8.12 -10.08
N VAL A 128 -0.77 8.34 -10.11
CA VAL A 128 -0.03 8.83 -11.28
C VAL A 128 0.59 7.68 -12.06
N GLN A 129 1.26 6.75 -11.38
CA GLN A 129 2.01 5.68 -12.05
C GLN A 129 1.19 4.39 -12.24
N GLY A 130 0.21 4.14 -11.38
CA GLY A 130 -0.66 2.97 -11.41
C GLY A 130 -1.37 2.74 -12.75
N PRO A 131 -1.96 3.77 -13.42
CA PRO A 131 -2.61 3.57 -14.71
C PRO A 131 -1.71 2.94 -15.78
N GLY A 132 -0.45 3.38 -15.88
CA GLY A 132 0.52 2.79 -16.81
C GLY A 132 0.85 1.34 -16.44
N LEU A 133 1.07 1.07 -15.15
CA LEU A 133 1.34 -0.27 -14.65
C LEU A 133 0.17 -1.25 -14.90
N LEU A 134 -1.07 -0.78 -14.79
CA LEU A 134 -2.26 -1.59 -15.10
C LEU A 134 -2.39 -1.87 -16.60
N ALA A 135 -2.10 -0.90 -17.46
CA ALA A 135 -2.12 -1.10 -18.91
C ALA A 135 -1.10 -2.15 -19.37
N GLU A 136 0.00 -2.30 -18.64
CA GLU A 136 1.03 -3.31 -18.88
C GLU A 136 0.69 -4.67 -18.24
N ARG A 137 -0.15 -4.70 -17.19
CA ARG A 137 -0.51 -5.93 -16.46
C ARG A 137 -1.11 -7.01 -17.37
N GLY A 138 -1.91 -6.63 -18.37
CA GLY A 138 -2.54 -7.56 -19.31
C GLY A 138 -1.64 -8.05 -20.45
N LYS A 139 -0.40 -7.55 -20.53
CA LYS A 139 0.61 -7.95 -21.53
C LYS A 139 1.66 -8.91 -20.95
N LEU A 140 1.44 -9.39 -19.72
CA LEU A 140 2.35 -10.22 -18.94
C LEU A 140 1.92 -11.68 -18.89
#